data_AF-A0A660YKM6-F1
#
_entry.id   AF-A0A660YKM6-F1
#
_cell.length_a   1.000
_cell.length_b   1.000
_cell.length_c   1.000
_cell.angle_alpha   90.00
_cell.angle_beta   90.00
_cell.angle_gamma   90.00
#
_symmetry.space_group_name_H-M   'P 1'
#
loop_
_entity.id
_entity.type
_entity.pdbx_description
1 polymer ?
#
loop_
_entity_poly.entity_id
_entity_poly.type
_entity_poly.pdbx_seq_one_letter_code
_entity_poly.pdbx_strand_id
1 'polypeptide(L)'
;MSKFYQISTPTQELFDNKVELLPSVTELFEFELAYLEYKTLNPKEYIERAAYAKLFEGKETLHFLRYSEIPEEVSKNRTSTANFYFKNGLFLTGYATHSLFPYRGKFHPQLIKGLINILGIKKGE
;
A
#
# COMPACT_ATOMS: atom_id res chain seq x y z
N MET A 1 9.89 -32.78 -12.44
CA MET A 1 9.71 -31.31 -12.52
C MET A 1 8.64 -30.92 -11.52
N SER A 2 8.96 -30.01 -10.59
CA SER A 2 7.94 -29.39 -9.74
C SER A 2 6.96 -28.60 -10.60
N LYS A 3 5.66 -28.66 -10.30
CA LYS A 3 4.66 -27.91 -11.05
C LYS A 3 4.70 -26.45 -10.61
N PHE A 4 4.58 -25.50 -11.54
CA PHE A 4 4.78 -24.06 -11.24
C PHE A 4 3.86 -23.54 -10.12
N TYR A 5 2.64 -24.07 -9.99
CA TYR A 5 1.68 -23.70 -8.94
C TYR A 5 1.98 -24.29 -7.56
N GLN A 6 3.01 -25.13 -7.45
CA GLN A 6 3.52 -25.66 -6.17
C GLN A 6 4.74 -24.87 -5.68
N ILE A 7 5.24 -23.93 -6.49
CA ILE A 7 6.38 -23.09 -6.14
C ILE A 7 5.83 -21.88 -5.38
N SER A 8 6.32 -21.67 -4.15
CA SER A 8 6.00 -20.48 -3.38
C SER A 8 6.39 -19.21 -4.16
N THR A 9 5.53 -18.21 -4.10
CA THR A 9 5.84 -16.89 -4.65
C THR A 9 6.88 -16.18 -3.79
N PRO A 10 7.64 -15.22 -4.35
CA PRO A 10 8.55 -14.39 -3.55
C PRO A 10 7.86 -13.70 -2.37
N THR A 11 6.62 -13.26 -2.55
CA THR A 11 5.81 -12.67 -1.47
C THR A 11 5.56 -13.65 -0.34
N GLN A 12 5.26 -14.91 -0.65
CA GLN A 12 5.02 -15.93 0.38
C GLN A 12 6.28 -16.25 1.19
N GLU A 13 7.43 -16.38 0.51
CA GLU A 13 8.72 -16.67 1.13
C GLU A 13 9.24 -15.49 1.95
N LEU A 14 9.20 -14.27 1.41
CA LEU A 14 9.76 -13.10 2.09
C LEU A 14 8.91 -12.62 3.26
N PHE A 15 7.59 -12.80 3.21
CA PHE A 15 6.68 -12.32 4.24
C PHE A 15 6.14 -13.44 5.14
N ASP A 16 6.75 -14.63 5.11
CA ASP A 16 6.40 -15.80 5.93
C ASP A 16 4.90 -16.18 5.88
N ASN A 17 4.24 -15.95 4.74
CA ASN A 17 2.78 -16.05 4.56
C ASN A 17 1.93 -15.20 5.53
N LYS A 18 2.52 -14.20 6.18
CA LYS A 18 1.83 -13.34 7.16
C LYS A 18 1.21 -12.10 6.53
N VAL A 19 1.71 -11.66 5.39
CA VAL A 19 1.31 -10.38 4.78
C VAL A 19 0.59 -10.58 3.46
N GLU A 20 -0.53 -9.88 3.30
CA GLU A 20 -1.12 -9.60 1.99
C GLU A 20 -0.76 -8.16 1.63
N LEU A 21 -0.05 -7.95 0.53
CA LEU A 21 0.31 -6.61 0.06
C LEU A 21 -0.91 -5.89 -0.55
N LEU A 22 -0.88 -4.56 -0.57
CA LEU A 22 -1.87 -3.77 -1.28
C LEU A 22 -1.82 -4.11 -2.79
N PRO A 23 -2.96 -4.10 -3.49
CA PRO A 23 -3.00 -4.35 -4.93
C PRO A 23 -2.24 -3.28 -5.73
N SER A 24 -1.93 -2.14 -5.12
CA SER A 24 -1.13 -1.06 -5.71
C SER A 24 0.37 -1.33 -5.71
N VAL A 25 0.87 -2.33 -4.97
CA VAL A 25 2.30 -2.67 -4.97
C VAL A 25 2.65 -3.33 -6.30
N THR A 26 3.09 -2.53 -7.25
CA THR A 26 3.35 -2.93 -8.64
C THR A 26 4.76 -2.58 -9.10
N GLU A 27 5.43 -1.68 -8.40
CA GLU A 27 6.79 -1.27 -8.69
C GLU A 27 7.79 -1.98 -7.76
N LEU A 28 8.99 -2.28 -8.27
CA LEU A 28 10.01 -3.02 -7.50
C LEU A 28 10.37 -2.33 -6.19
N PHE A 29 10.50 -1.00 -6.20
CA PHE A 29 10.85 -0.24 -4.99
C PHE A 29 9.74 -0.31 -3.92
N GLU A 30 8.47 -0.41 -4.31
CA GLU A 30 7.35 -0.54 -3.36
C GLU A 30 7.41 -1.91 -2.67
N PHE A 31 7.73 -2.96 -3.43
CA PHE A 31 7.93 -4.30 -2.90
C PHE A 31 9.11 -4.37 -1.93
N GLU A 32 10.25 -3.76 -2.29
CA GLU A 32 11.42 -3.68 -1.43
C GLU A 32 11.12 -2.93 -0.13
N LEU A 33 10.44 -1.78 -0.21
CA LEU A 33 10.05 -1.02 0.99
C LEU A 33 9.05 -1.78 1.85
N ALA A 34 8.07 -2.45 1.25
CA ALA A 34 7.13 -3.31 1.98
C ALA A 34 7.87 -4.40 2.76
N TYR A 35 8.89 -5.01 2.16
CA TYR A 35 9.72 -6.00 2.82
C TYR A 35 10.55 -5.40 3.95
N LEU A 36 11.16 -4.23 3.74
CA LEU A 36 11.89 -3.53 4.80
C LEU A 36 10.99 -3.14 5.98
N GLU A 37 9.76 -2.67 5.72
CA GLU A 37 8.76 -2.46 6.77
C GLU A 37 8.48 -3.74 7.56
N TYR A 38 8.32 -4.87 6.86
CA TYR A 38 8.08 -6.18 7.49
C TYR A 38 9.24 -6.63 8.38
N LYS A 39 10.48 -6.35 7.98
CA LYS A 39 11.65 -6.69 8.79
C LYS A 39 11.88 -5.73 9.96
N THR A 40 11.36 -4.52 9.91
CA THR A 40 11.71 -3.45 10.86
C THR A 40 10.62 -3.19 11.91
N LEU A 41 9.34 -3.20 11.51
CA LEU A 41 8.23 -2.90 12.41
C LEU A 41 7.88 -4.13 13.26
N ASN A 42 7.61 -3.90 14.55
CA ASN A 42 7.02 -4.97 15.37
C ASN A 42 5.55 -5.23 14.97
N PRO A 43 4.94 -6.38 15.34
CA PRO A 43 3.57 -6.75 14.94
C PRO A 43 2.51 -5.67 15.17
N LYS A 44 2.60 -4.94 16.29
CA LYS A 44 1.66 -3.86 16.61
C LYS A 44 1.87 -2.67 15.68
N GLU A 45 3.12 -2.24 15.53
CA GLU A 45 3.49 -1.15 14.62
C GLU A 45 3.14 -1.48 13.18
N TYR A 46 3.29 -2.73 12.76
CA TYR A 46 2.98 -3.17 11.40
C TYR A 46 1.49 -2.94 11.07
N ILE A 47 0.59 -3.38 11.95
CA ILE A 47 -0.86 -3.13 11.80
C ILE A 47 -1.18 -1.63 11.80
N GLU A 48 -0.54 -0.86 12.68
CA GLU A 48 -0.85 0.56 12.85
C GLU A 48 -0.26 1.45 11.74
N ARG A 49 0.90 1.08 11.18
CA ARG A 49 1.76 1.99 10.43
C ARG A 49 2.24 1.49 9.08
N ALA A 50 2.15 0.20 8.74
CA ALA A 50 2.61 -0.28 7.43
C ALA A 50 2.01 0.56 6.29
N ALA A 51 2.82 0.86 5.27
CA ALA A 51 2.42 1.66 4.12
C ALA A 51 1.87 0.79 2.98
N TYR A 52 2.34 -0.45 2.89
CA TYR A 52 2.15 -1.30 1.70
C TYR A 52 1.35 -2.58 1.95
N ALA A 53 0.93 -2.85 3.20
CA ALA A 53 0.21 -4.06 3.55
C ALA A 53 -1.30 -3.83 3.64
N LYS A 54 -2.06 -4.73 3.02
CA LYS A 54 -3.50 -4.87 3.21
C LYS A 54 -3.79 -5.64 4.50
N LEU A 55 -3.23 -6.83 4.63
CA LEU A 55 -3.38 -7.70 5.80
C LEU A 55 -2.05 -8.01 6.46
N PHE A 56 -2.06 -8.20 7.76
CA PHE A 56 -1.00 -8.85 8.54
C PHE A 56 -1.61 -9.85 9.52
N GLU A 57 -1.22 -11.13 9.39
CA GLU A 57 -1.77 -12.26 10.14
C GLU A 57 -3.31 -12.29 10.11
N GLY A 58 -3.89 -12.04 8.94
CA GLY A 58 -5.33 -12.01 8.70
C GLY A 58 -6.06 -10.75 9.20
N LYS A 59 -5.36 -9.78 9.80
CA LYS A 59 -5.94 -8.51 10.25
C LYS A 59 -5.66 -7.40 9.27
N GLU A 60 -6.68 -6.59 8.98
CA GLU A 60 -6.54 -5.41 8.14
C GLU A 60 -5.66 -4.34 8.80
N THR A 61 -4.77 -3.74 8.02
CA THR A 61 -3.94 -2.63 8.50
C THR A 61 -4.76 -1.35 8.56
N LEU A 62 -4.34 -0.41 9.43
CA LEU A 62 -4.98 0.91 9.49
C LEU A 62 -4.84 1.69 8.19
N HIS A 63 -3.78 1.47 7.41
CA HIS A 63 -3.65 2.10 6.10
C HIS A 63 -4.73 1.59 5.15
N PHE A 64 -4.92 0.28 5.06
CA PHE A 64 -5.95 -0.29 4.21
C PHE A 64 -7.33 0.21 4.61
N LEU A 65 -7.69 0.10 5.89
CA LEU A 65 -9.00 0.54 6.42
C LEU A 65 -9.31 2.01 6.14
N ARG A 66 -8.31 2.90 6.17
CA ARG A 66 -8.52 4.34 5.98
C ARG A 66 -8.66 4.76 4.52
N TYR A 67 -8.11 3.97 3.60
CA TYR A 67 -7.93 4.39 2.20
C TYR A 67 -8.50 3.40 1.18
N SER A 68 -9.14 2.31 1.63
CA SER A 68 -9.78 1.31 0.77
C SER A 68 -11.08 1.79 0.12
N GLU A 69 -11.66 2.88 0.62
CA GLU A 69 -12.93 3.42 0.14
C GLU A 69 -12.77 4.84 -0.39
N ILE A 70 -13.47 5.14 -1.49
CA ILE A 70 -13.60 6.48 -2.04
C ILE A 70 -14.97 7.00 -1.59
N PRO A 71 -15.05 8.09 -0.80
CA PRO A 71 -16.32 8.63 -0.34
C PRO A 71 -17.27 8.94 -1.49
N GLU A 72 -18.57 8.73 -1.29
CA GLU A 72 -19.60 8.97 -2.30
C GLU A 72 -19.61 10.44 -2.74
N GLU A 73 -19.35 11.37 -1.83
CA GLU A 73 -19.28 12.80 -2.12
C GLU A 73 -18.17 13.14 -3.12
N VAL A 74 -17.11 12.35 -3.14
CA VAL A 74 -15.99 12.49 -4.08
C VAL A 74 -16.35 11.92 -5.46
N SER A 75 -17.21 10.90 -5.53
CA SER A 75 -17.55 10.19 -6.77
C SER A 75 -18.84 10.67 -7.45
N LYS A 76 -19.82 11.20 -6.71
CA LYS A 76 -21.18 11.50 -7.19
C LYS A 76 -21.26 12.48 -8.36
N ASN A 77 -20.35 13.45 -8.43
CA ASN A 77 -20.34 14.49 -9.46
C ASN A 77 -19.30 14.24 -10.57
N ARG A 78 -18.68 13.05 -10.59
CA ARG A 78 -17.65 12.68 -11.57
C ARG A 78 -18.24 11.84 -12.70
N THR A 79 -17.59 11.90 -13.86
CA THR A 79 -17.92 11.00 -14.97
C THR A 79 -17.61 9.55 -14.61
N SER A 80 -18.28 8.61 -15.27
CA SER A 80 -18.02 7.18 -15.13
C SER A 80 -16.54 6.84 -15.40
N THR A 81 -15.94 7.45 -16.42
CA THR A 81 -14.52 7.30 -16.75
C THR A 81 -13.61 7.78 -15.62
N ALA A 82 -13.90 8.94 -15.03
CA ALA A 82 -13.11 9.45 -13.91
C ALA A 82 -13.25 8.54 -12.68
N ASN A 83 -14.46 8.09 -12.36
CA ASN A 83 -14.68 7.16 -11.25
C ASN A 83 -13.96 5.83 -11.45
N PHE A 84 -13.96 5.29 -12.67
CA PHE A 84 -13.19 4.09 -13.02
C PHE A 84 -11.69 4.32 -12.85
N TYR A 85 -11.16 5.47 -13.29
CA TYR A 85 -9.75 5.81 -13.12
C TYR A 85 -9.33 5.80 -11.65
N PHE A 86 -10.07 6.48 -10.76
CA PHE A 86 -9.74 6.52 -9.33
C PHE A 86 -9.93 5.17 -8.63
N LYS A 87 -10.94 4.38 -9.02
CA LYS A 87 -11.14 3.04 -8.47
C LYS A 87 -10.00 2.08 -8.82
N ASN A 88 -9.48 2.14 -10.04
CA ASN A 88 -8.31 1.34 -10.44
C ASN A 88 -6.99 1.90 -9.89
N GLY A 89 -6.93 3.22 -9.66
CA GLY A 89 -5.80 3.88 -9.02
C GLY A 89 -5.90 3.96 -7.49
N LEU A 90 -6.72 3.12 -6.86
CA LEU A 90 -6.87 3.09 -5.39
C LEU A 90 -5.48 2.85 -4.77
N PHE A 91 -5.15 3.59 -3.72
CA PHE A 91 -3.84 3.64 -3.07
C PHE A 91 -2.68 4.26 -3.89
N LEU A 92 -2.77 4.32 -5.22
CA LEU A 92 -1.78 4.98 -6.10
C LEU A 92 -2.05 6.48 -6.27
N THR A 93 -3.31 6.87 -6.30
CA THR A 93 -3.77 8.22 -6.70
C THR A 93 -4.38 9.03 -5.55
N GLY A 94 -4.47 8.41 -4.36
CA GLY A 94 -5.24 8.90 -3.22
C GLY A 94 -4.37 9.44 -2.10
N TYR A 95 -3.62 10.49 -2.35
CA TYR A 95 -3.03 11.30 -1.29
C TYR A 95 -3.05 12.77 -1.72
N ALA A 96 -3.36 13.65 -0.77
CA ALA A 96 -3.74 15.03 -1.00
C ALA A 96 -2.76 15.79 -1.93
N THR A 97 -3.34 16.57 -2.86
CA THR A 97 -2.70 17.56 -3.76
C THR A 97 -2.16 17.08 -5.10
N HIS A 98 -3.04 16.96 -6.09
CA HIS A 98 -2.70 17.46 -7.44
C HIS A 98 -3.89 18.24 -8.00
N SER A 99 -4.01 19.49 -7.60
CA SER A 99 -4.84 20.45 -8.30
C SER A 99 -4.36 20.50 -9.76
N LEU A 100 -5.20 20.02 -10.67
CA LEU A 100 -5.24 20.20 -12.13
C LEU A 100 -4.71 19.12 -13.10
N PHE A 101 -3.73 18.26 -12.83
CA PHE A 101 -3.37 17.19 -13.79
C PHE A 101 -2.72 15.95 -13.15
N PRO A 102 -3.15 14.71 -13.46
CA PRO A 102 -2.44 13.50 -13.03
C PRO A 102 -1.22 13.27 -13.93
N TYR A 103 -0.03 13.65 -13.46
CA TYR A 103 1.24 13.15 -14.02
C TYR A 103 1.75 11.99 -13.16
N ARG A 104 2.03 10.84 -13.78
CA ARG A 104 2.82 9.79 -13.13
C ARG A 104 4.20 10.35 -12.82
N GLY A 105 4.57 10.42 -11.55
CA GLY A 105 5.96 10.65 -11.15
C GLY A 105 6.27 11.86 -10.27
N LYS A 106 5.30 12.67 -9.83
CA LYS A 106 5.65 13.84 -8.99
C LYS A 106 5.72 13.54 -7.49
N PHE A 107 4.98 12.55 -6.97
CA PHE A 107 5.06 12.20 -5.56
C PHE A 107 4.45 10.81 -5.31
N HIS A 108 5.14 9.97 -4.53
CA HIS A 108 4.62 8.69 -4.01
C HIS A 108 4.43 8.85 -2.50
N PRO A 109 3.27 9.29 -1.99
CA PRO A 109 3.13 9.57 -0.56
C PRO A 109 3.32 8.33 0.32
N GLN A 110 3.01 7.15 -0.23
CA GLN A 110 3.32 5.87 0.40
C GLN A 110 4.84 5.66 0.59
N LEU A 111 5.67 6.10 -0.38
CA LEU A 111 7.15 6.08 -0.27
C LEU A 111 7.61 6.81 0.99
N ILE A 112 7.10 8.02 1.23
CA ILE A 112 7.49 8.80 2.42
C ILE A 112 7.10 8.05 3.70
N LYS A 113 5.92 7.45 3.76
CA LYS A 113 5.48 6.66 4.91
C LYS A 113 6.39 5.44 5.12
N GLY A 114 6.72 4.71 4.05
CA GLY A 114 7.65 3.59 4.09
C GLY A 114 9.02 4.01 4.61
N LEU A 115 9.57 5.11 4.09
CA LEU A 115 10.85 5.69 4.53
C LEU A 115 10.84 6.05 6.02
N ILE A 116 9.79 6.73 6.51
CA ILE A 116 9.64 7.06 7.93
C ILE A 116 9.65 5.80 8.80
N ASN A 117 8.95 4.75 8.36
CA ASN A 117 8.87 3.50 9.09
C ASN A 117 10.20 2.75 9.15
N ILE A 118 10.93 2.63 8.03
CA ILE A 118 12.23 1.93 8.00
C ILE A 118 13.33 2.73 8.71
N LEU A 119 13.22 4.06 8.78
CA LEU A 119 14.12 4.90 9.58
C LEU A 119 13.81 4.84 11.09
N GLY A 120 12.71 4.17 11.48
CA GLY A 120 12.36 3.96 12.88
C GLY A 120 11.75 5.18 13.58
N ILE A 121 11.39 6.24 12.85
CA ILE A 121 10.86 7.50 13.40
C ILE A 121 9.52 7.24 14.11
N LYS A 122 9.42 7.64 15.38
CA LYS A 122 8.25 7.41 16.23
C LYS A 122 7.31 8.61 16.22
N LYS A 123 6.11 8.39 16.78
CA LYS A 123 5.08 9.43 16.85
C LYS A 123 5.56 10.55 17.78
N GLY A 124 5.66 11.77 17.26
CA GLY A 124 6.07 12.95 18.02
C GLY A 124 7.54 13.35 17.82
N GLU A 125 8.28 12.61 17.00
CA GLU A 125 9.59 13.00 16.47
C GLU A 125 9.47 13.74 15.14
#